data_AF-A0A843BKW6-F1
#
_entry.id   AF-A0A843BKW6-F1
#
_cell.length_a   1.000
_cell.length_b   1.000
_cell.length_c   1.000
_cell.angle_alpha   90.00
_cell.angle_beta   90.00
_cell.angle_gamma   90.00
#
_symmetry.space_group_name_H-M   'P 1'
#
loop_
_entity.id
_entity.type
_entity.pdbx_description
1 polymer ?
#
loop_
_entity_poly.entity_id
_entity_poly.type
_entity_poly.pdbx_seq_one_letter_code
_entity_poly.pdbx_strand_id
1 'polypeptide(L)'
;MTDAKFSWYSNFYGIAWRIHTRNPIAVPLFVKEDEATKIAESVKTWNPKNVHLTFIENNNENYSICIFDEPDDSKNIGLYRSGMSQTGTYGKIKQMIEKKSSMWNPMRVYIQIAYAKDPTDTVSYQNMTDLVSVGRLEIISEAQLESDKFAIERDAYETAGRNENTTDEN
;
A
#
# COMPACT_ATOMS: atom_id res chain seq x y z
N MET A 1 -3.25 -3.66 27.36
CA MET A 1 -2.58 -3.98 26.09
C MET A 1 -3.67 -4.37 25.12
N THR A 2 -4.09 -3.45 24.26
CA THR A 2 -5.00 -3.76 23.15
C THR A 2 -4.31 -4.75 22.23
N ASP A 3 -4.95 -5.88 21.93
CA ASP A 3 -4.48 -6.83 20.93
C ASP A 3 -4.32 -6.09 19.59
N ALA A 4 -3.12 -6.11 19.00
CA ALA A 4 -2.89 -5.49 17.70
C ALA A 4 -3.82 -6.12 16.64
N LYS A 5 -4.67 -5.29 16.01
CA LYS A 5 -5.62 -5.70 14.96
C LYS A 5 -4.89 -6.11 13.68
N PHE A 6 -3.71 -5.55 13.44
CA PHE A 6 -2.90 -5.83 12.26
C PHE A 6 -1.49 -6.30 12.62
N SER A 7 -0.95 -7.20 11.79
CA SER A 7 0.47 -7.48 11.68
C SER A 7 0.99 -6.77 10.43
N TRP A 8 1.71 -5.66 10.62
CA TRP A 8 2.21 -4.84 9.53
C TRP A 8 3.45 -5.44 8.88
N TYR A 9 3.45 -5.47 7.55
CA TYR A 9 4.55 -5.95 6.74
C TYR A 9 5.15 -4.79 5.94
N SER A 10 6.43 -4.49 6.19
CA SER A 10 7.14 -3.35 5.58
C SER A 10 8.37 -3.71 4.74
N ASN A 11 8.81 -4.96 4.77
CA ASN A 11 10.06 -5.40 4.14
C ASN A 11 9.96 -5.68 2.62
N PHE A 12 8.98 -5.12 1.92
CA PHE A 12 8.91 -5.24 0.46
C PHE A 12 9.80 -4.18 -0.20
N TYR A 13 10.30 -4.43 -1.42
CA TYR A 13 11.30 -3.58 -2.10
C TYR A 13 10.76 -2.19 -2.47
N GLY A 14 9.47 -2.09 -2.74
CA GLY A 14 8.78 -0.83 -3.02
C GLY A 14 7.47 -1.05 -3.75
N ILE A 15 6.87 0.04 -4.22
CA ILE A 15 5.67 -0.03 -5.04
C ILE A 15 5.99 0.39 -6.47
N ALA A 16 5.84 -0.57 -7.37
CA ALA A 16 5.74 -0.27 -8.78
C ALA A 16 4.32 0.20 -9.11
N TRP A 17 4.20 1.07 -10.10
CA TRP A 17 2.91 1.57 -10.57
C TRP A 17 2.71 1.15 -12.01
N ARG A 18 1.57 0.53 -12.28
CA ARG A 18 1.14 0.16 -13.64
C ARG A 18 -0.17 0.84 -13.96
N ILE A 19 -0.51 0.90 -15.25
CA ILE A 19 -1.81 1.40 -15.71
C ILE A 19 -2.48 0.28 -16.49
N HIS A 20 -3.70 -0.08 -16.10
CA HIS A 20 -4.55 -1.02 -16.83
C HIS A 20 -5.89 -0.35 -17.14
N THR A 21 -6.28 -0.29 -18.41
CA THR A 21 -7.56 0.32 -18.85
C THR A 21 -7.81 1.73 -18.30
N ARG A 22 -6.74 2.54 -18.17
CA ARG A 22 -6.74 3.91 -17.59
C ARG A 22 -6.92 4.00 -16.06
N ASN A 23 -6.87 2.87 -15.36
CA ASN A 23 -6.90 2.76 -13.91
C ASN A 23 -5.50 2.40 -13.39
N PRO A 24 -5.02 3.03 -12.31
CA PRO A 24 -3.75 2.67 -11.71
C PRO A 24 -3.81 1.32 -10.99
N ILE A 25 -2.68 0.62 -10.99
CA ILE A 25 -2.44 -0.59 -10.21
C ILE A 25 -1.24 -0.31 -9.31
N ALA A 26 -1.46 -0.39 -8.00
CA ALA A 26 -0.40 -0.42 -7.00
C ALA A 26 0.20 -1.83 -6.98
N VAL A 27 1.51 -1.95 -7.20
CA VAL A 27 2.21 -3.23 -7.24
C VAL A 27 3.26 -3.28 -6.13
N PRO A 28 2.90 -3.70 -4.91
CA PRO A 28 3.86 -4.06 -3.88
C PRO A 28 4.79 -5.16 -4.41
N LEU A 29 6.08 -4.84 -4.49
CA LEU A 29 7.11 -5.68 -5.09
C LEU A 29 7.99 -6.32 -4.02
N PHE A 30 8.10 -7.64 -4.05
CA PHE A 30 8.88 -8.43 -3.10
C PHE A 30 10.09 -9.05 -3.78
N VAL A 31 11.21 -9.11 -3.07
CA VAL A 31 12.46 -9.76 -3.53
C VAL A 31 12.66 -11.17 -2.99
N LYS A 32 11.89 -11.55 -1.96
CA LYS A 32 11.85 -12.91 -1.45
C LYS A 32 10.52 -13.57 -1.82
N GLU A 33 10.60 -14.73 -2.44
CA GLU A 33 9.45 -15.44 -3.00
C GLU A 33 8.52 -16.00 -1.92
N ASP A 34 9.08 -16.49 -0.81
CA ASP A 34 8.32 -17.01 0.33
C ASP A 34 7.48 -15.92 1.01
N GLU A 35 8.09 -14.75 1.22
CA GLU A 35 7.40 -13.56 1.73
C GLU A 35 6.31 -13.10 0.75
N ALA A 36 6.62 -13.01 -0.54
CA ALA A 36 5.66 -12.66 -1.58
C ALA A 36 4.47 -13.63 -1.62
N THR A 37 4.73 -14.93 -1.50
CA THR A 37 3.72 -15.99 -1.52
C THR A 37 2.80 -15.88 -0.32
N LYS A 38 3.35 -15.77 0.89
CA LYS A 38 2.57 -15.61 2.13
C LYS A 38 1.65 -14.39 2.06
N ILE A 39 2.17 -13.25 1.60
CA ILE A 39 1.38 -12.02 1.46
C ILE A 39 0.31 -12.19 0.37
N ALA A 40 0.65 -12.78 -0.77
CA ALA A 40 -0.30 -13.03 -1.85
C ALA A 40 -1.45 -13.94 -1.43
N GLU A 41 -1.18 -14.99 -0.64
CA GLU A 41 -2.23 -15.87 -0.08
C GLU A 41 -3.18 -15.11 0.83
N SER A 42 -2.68 -14.20 1.68
CA SER A 42 -3.52 -13.34 2.50
C SER A 42 -4.33 -12.34 1.68
N VAL A 43 -3.71 -11.69 0.69
CA VAL A 43 -4.39 -10.69 -0.15
C VAL A 43 -5.48 -11.31 -1.02
N LYS A 44 -5.34 -12.58 -1.42
CA LYS A 44 -6.39 -13.32 -2.16
C LYS A 44 -7.67 -13.52 -1.36
N THR A 45 -7.61 -13.49 -0.02
CA THR A 45 -8.79 -13.62 0.84
C THR A 45 -9.45 -12.29 1.17
N TRP A 46 -8.85 -11.17 0.77
CA TRP A 46 -9.36 -9.85 1.11
C TRP A 46 -10.69 -9.55 0.43
N ASN A 47 -11.61 -8.93 1.16
CA ASN A 47 -12.86 -8.46 0.58
C ASN A 47 -12.61 -7.12 -0.14
N PRO A 48 -12.77 -7.05 -1.48
CA PRO A 48 -12.39 -5.85 -2.22
C PRO A 48 -13.16 -4.57 -1.83
N LYS A 49 -14.32 -4.69 -1.16
CA LYS A 49 -15.06 -3.52 -0.64
C LYS A 49 -14.42 -2.90 0.61
N ASN A 50 -13.64 -3.69 1.33
CA ASN A 50 -13.03 -3.35 2.61
C ASN A 50 -11.52 -3.08 2.47
N VAL A 51 -10.99 -3.22 1.25
CA VAL A 51 -9.59 -2.89 0.95
C VAL A 51 -9.40 -1.38 0.93
N HIS A 52 -8.52 -0.91 1.80
CA HIS A 52 -8.11 0.47 1.93
C HIS A 52 -6.71 0.65 1.34
N LEU A 53 -6.53 1.72 0.57
CA LEU A 53 -5.25 2.19 0.07
C LEU A 53 -5.10 3.66 0.41
N THR A 54 -4.22 3.96 1.36
CA THR A 54 -3.99 5.31 1.85
C THR A 54 -2.56 5.75 1.54
N PHE A 55 -2.43 6.91 0.91
CA PHE A 55 -1.15 7.62 0.78
C PHE A 55 -1.04 8.64 1.89
N ILE A 56 0.07 8.60 2.62
CA ILE A 56 0.35 9.50 3.74
C ILE A 56 1.54 10.37 3.33
N GLU A 57 1.26 11.59 2.90
CA GLU A 57 2.26 12.56 2.46
C GLU A 57 2.90 13.26 3.66
N ASN A 58 4.23 13.28 3.66
CA ASN A 58 5.01 14.08 4.60
C ASN A 58 5.57 15.33 3.94
N ASN A 59 6.09 16.25 4.76
CA ASN A 59 6.60 17.54 4.30
C ASN A 59 7.94 17.45 3.55
N ASN A 60 8.59 16.29 3.53
CA ASN A 60 9.92 16.08 2.94
C ASN A 60 9.83 15.53 1.51
N GLU A 61 8.74 15.83 0.79
CA GLU A 61 8.48 15.29 -0.55
C GLU A 61 8.46 13.76 -0.63
N ASN A 62 8.25 13.08 0.50
CA ASN A 62 8.11 11.63 0.59
C ASN A 62 6.69 11.26 1.03
N TYR A 63 6.27 10.05 0.71
CA TYR A 63 5.01 9.49 1.17
C TYR A 63 5.20 8.10 1.73
N SER A 64 4.28 7.73 2.60
CA SER A 64 4.08 6.36 3.03
C SER A 64 2.84 5.80 2.37
N ILE A 65 2.82 4.50 2.15
CA ILE A 65 1.65 3.79 1.65
C ILE A 65 1.17 2.81 2.71
N CYS A 66 -0.13 2.78 2.93
CA CYS A 66 -0.80 1.86 3.83
C CYS A 66 -1.87 1.11 3.05
N ILE A 67 -1.81 -0.22 3.08
CA ILE A 67 -2.73 -1.11 2.38
C ILE A 67 -3.21 -2.18 3.35
N PHE A 68 -4.51 -2.28 3.52
CA PHE A 68 -5.10 -3.30 4.40
C PHE A 68 -6.52 -3.64 3.97
N ASP A 69 -6.98 -4.82 4.36
CA ASP A 69 -8.39 -5.15 4.39
C ASP A 69 -8.89 -4.95 5.82
N GLU A 70 -9.97 -4.18 6.01
CA GLU A 70 -10.62 -3.98 7.30
C GLU A 70 -11.87 -4.86 7.43
N PRO A 71 -11.75 -6.15 7.77
CA PRO A 71 -12.92 -6.96 8.11
C PRO A 71 -13.30 -6.78 9.60
N ASP A 72 -14.52 -7.22 9.91
CA ASP A 72 -15.16 -6.96 11.18
C ASP A 72 -14.51 -7.69 12.38
N ASP A 73 -13.86 -8.86 12.22
CA ASP A 73 -13.56 -9.75 13.36
C ASP A 73 -12.19 -10.49 13.39
N SER A 74 -11.21 -10.19 12.53
CA SER A 74 -9.95 -10.97 12.49
C SER A 74 -8.66 -10.14 12.50
N LYS A 75 -7.61 -10.70 13.16
CA LYS A 75 -6.23 -10.24 13.01
C LYS A 75 -5.80 -10.40 11.56
N ASN A 76 -5.34 -9.33 10.92
CA ASN A 76 -4.98 -9.33 9.51
C ASN A 76 -3.55 -8.89 9.23
N ILE A 77 -3.06 -9.26 8.06
CA ILE A 77 -1.81 -8.73 7.53
C ILE A 77 -2.13 -7.40 6.86
N GLY A 78 -1.39 -6.35 7.21
CA GLY A 78 -1.41 -5.07 6.51
C GLY A 78 -0.06 -4.82 5.85
N LEU A 79 -0.04 -4.07 4.75
CA LEU A 79 1.18 -3.63 4.09
C LEU A 79 1.41 -2.17 4.42
N TYR A 80 2.59 -1.83 4.91
CA TYR A 80 2.96 -0.45 5.18
C TYR A 80 4.37 -0.21 4.71
N ARG A 81 4.64 0.92 4.05
CA ARG A 81 6.00 1.32 3.72
C ARG A 81 6.15 2.81 3.67
N SER A 82 7.25 3.32 4.21
CA SER A 82 7.58 4.75 4.17
C SER A 82 8.71 5.06 3.16
N GLY A 83 9.10 6.33 3.07
CA GLY A 83 10.29 6.75 2.32
C GLY A 83 10.16 6.75 0.79
N MET A 84 8.95 6.63 0.23
CA MET A 84 8.77 6.70 -1.23
C MET A 84 8.72 8.16 -1.70
N SER A 85 9.45 8.51 -2.75
CA SER A 85 9.43 9.88 -3.29
C SER A 85 8.08 10.22 -3.90
N GLN A 86 7.53 11.40 -3.57
CA GLN A 86 6.31 11.93 -4.17
C GLN A 86 6.50 12.32 -5.66
N THR A 87 7.73 12.36 -6.15
CA THR A 87 8.04 12.69 -7.54
C THR A 87 7.87 11.48 -8.48
N GLY A 88 7.94 11.71 -9.80
CA GLY A 88 7.88 10.63 -10.78
C GLY A 88 6.49 10.02 -10.95
N THR A 89 6.38 8.70 -10.81
CA THR A 89 5.13 7.98 -11.14
C THR A 89 4.02 8.26 -10.15
N TYR A 90 4.32 8.40 -8.86
CA TYR A 90 3.30 8.78 -7.86
C TYR A 90 2.66 10.12 -8.18
N GLY A 91 3.44 11.17 -8.50
CA GLY A 91 2.89 12.47 -8.88
C GLY A 91 1.91 12.42 -10.07
N LYS A 92 2.15 11.53 -11.04
CA LYS A 92 1.18 11.28 -12.14
C LYS A 92 -0.08 10.59 -11.63
N ILE A 93 0.06 9.58 -10.77
CA ILE A 93 -1.07 8.86 -10.17
C ILE A 93 -1.90 9.79 -9.27
N LYS A 94 -1.27 10.62 -8.43
CA LYS A 94 -1.93 11.65 -7.63
C LYS A 94 -2.81 12.56 -8.48
N GLN A 95 -2.25 13.10 -9.57
CA GLN A 95 -3.05 13.92 -10.49
C GLN A 95 -4.22 13.14 -11.11
N MET A 96 -4.06 11.85 -11.40
CA MET A 96 -5.16 11.02 -11.88
C MET A 96 -6.24 10.84 -10.82
N ILE A 97 -5.85 10.59 -9.57
CA ILE A 97 -6.75 10.45 -8.42
C ILE A 97 -7.57 11.72 -8.23
N GLU A 98 -6.89 12.87 -8.18
CA GLU A 98 -7.51 14.17 -7.99
C GLU A 98 -8.41 14.57 -9.17
N LYS A 99 -8.01 14.30 -10.43
CA LYS A 99 -8.77 14.71 -11.63
C LYS A 99 -9.94 13.80 -11.99
N LYS A 100 -9.84 12.49 -11.73
CA LYS A 100 -10.87 11.50 -12.13
C LYS A 100 -11.90 11.21 -11.05
N SER A 101 -11.87 11.93 -9.93
CA SER A 101 -12.92 11.85 -8.91
C SER A 101 -14.21 12.58 -9.35
N SER A 102 -14.66 12.36 -10.59
CA SER A 102 -15.92 12.89 -11.12
C SER A 102 -17.02 11.84 -10.98
N MET A 103 -18.22 12.29 -10.63
CA MET A 103 -19.39 11.47 -10.26
C MET A 103 -19.81 10.45 -11.34
N TRP A 104 -19.36 10.62 -12.58
CA TRP A 104 -19.81 9.84 -13.75
C TRP A 104 -18.83 8.76 -14.20
N ASN A 105 -17.59 8.75 -13.70
CA ASN A 105 -16.62 7.69 -13.97
C ASN A 105 -15.67 7.55 -12.77
N PRO A 106 -16.10 6.89 -11.68
CA PRO A 106 -15.29 6.75 -10.49
C PRO A 106 -14.01 6.01 -10.86
N MET A 107 -12.87 6.66 -10.62
CA MET A 107 -11.59 6.05 -10.86
C MET A 107 -11.45 4.81 -9.97
N ARG A 108 -11.12 3.67 -10.59
CA ARG A 108 -10.83 2.44 -9.85
C ARG A 108 -9.32 2.37 -9.62
N VAL A 109 -8.94 1.83 -8.47
CA VAL A 109 -7.56 1.48 -8.18
C VAL A 109 -7.52 0.00 -7.85
N TYR A 110 -6.46 -0.66 -8.28
CA TYR A 110 -6.24 -2.07 -8.02
C TYR A 110 -4.91 -2.28 -7.31
N ILE A 111 -4.80 -3.40 -6.61
CA ILE A 111 -3.57 -3.90 -6.03
C ILE A 111 -3.22 -5.23 -6.70
N GLN A 112 -1.93 -5.45 -6.94
CA GLN A 112 -1.41 -6.71 -7.40
C GLN A 112 -0.07 -6.99 -6.71
N ILE A 113 0.04 -8.10 -5.98
CA ILE A 113 1.32 -8.49 -5.38
C ILE A 113 2.21 -9.07 -6.47
N ALA A 114 3.47 -8.64 -6.49
CA ALA A 114 4.46 -9.15 -7.41
C ALA A 114 5.73 -9.58 -6.67
N TYR A 115 6.36 -10.62 -7.20
CA TYR A 115 7.70 -11.05 -6.85
C TYR A 115 8.65 -10.71 -8.00
N ALA A 116 9.86 -10.26 -7.69
CA ALA A 116 10.95 -10.17 -8.65
C ALA A 116 12.25 -10.56 -7.97
N LYS A 117 12.95 -11.54 -8.53
CA LYS A 117 14.27 -11.95 -8.03
C LYS A 117 15.28 -10.80 -8.11
N ASP A 118 15.16 -9.98 -9.16
CA ASP A 118 15.89 -8.73 -9.31
C ASP A 118 14.89 -7.62 -9.69
N PRO A 119 14.66 -6.63 -8.82
CA PRO A 119 13.75 -5.51 -9.09
C PRO A 119 14.10 -4.69 -10.33
N THR A 120 15.36 -4.73 -10.78
CA THR A 120 15.84 -4.04 -11.98
C THR A 120 15.59 -4.83 -13.26
N ASP A 121 15.42 -6.15 -13.16
CA ASP A 121 15.12 -7.02 -14.28
C ASP A 121 13.62 -7.31 -14.39
N THR A 122 12.97 -6.60 -15.30
CA THR A 122 11.53 -6.78 -15.60
C THR A 122 11.15 -8.18 -16.06
N VAL A 123 12.08 -9.00 -16.55
CA VAL A 123 11.81 -10.39 -16.95
C VAL A 123 11.57 -11.27 -15.74
N SER A 124 12.18 -10.94 -14.60
CA SER A 124 12.03 -11.70 -13.35
C SER A 124 10.71 -11.43 -12.62
N TYR A 125 9.87 -10.52 -13.13
CA TYR A 125 8.62 -10.14 -12.49
C TYR A 125 7.55 -11.21 -12.66
N GLN A 126 7.08 -11.71 -11.54
CA GLN A 126 5.98 -12.66 -11.44
C GLN A 126 4.84 -12.03 -10.66
N ASN A 127 3.67 -11.94 -11.28
CA ASN A 127 2.45 -11.54 -10.57
C ASN A 127 1.98 -12.72 -9.70
N MET A 128 1.83 -12.47 -8.40
CA MET A 128 1.46 -13.48 -7.41
C MET A 128 -0.06 -13.51 -7.12
N THR A 129 -0.75 -12.40 -7.44
CA THR A 129 -2.20 -12.26 -7.31
C THR A 129 -2.84 -11.75 -8.60
N ASP A 130 -4.14 -12.01 -8.73
CA ASP A 130 -5.00 -11.26 -9.63
C ASP A 130 -5.15 -9.81 -9.15
N LEU A 131 -5.86 -8.98 -9.93
CA LEU A 131 -6.18 -7.61 -9.57
C LEU A 131 -7.23 -7.58 -8.46
N VAL A 132 -6.85 -7.06 -7.29
CA VAL A 132 -7.77 -6.82 -6.18
C VAL A 132 -8.23 -5.36 -6.23
N SER A 133 -9.54 -5.11 -6.28
CA SER A 133 -10.04 -3.73 -6.30
C SER A 133 -9.95 -3.08 -4.91
N VAL A 134 -9.64 -1.80 -4.89
CA VAL A 134 -9.62 -0.96 -3.69
C VAL A 134 -11.02 -0.40 -3.45
N GLY A 135 -11.57 -0.61 -2.25
CA GLY A 135 -12.86 -0.07 -1.83
C GLY A 135 -12.77 1.39 -1.39
N ARG A 136 -11.68 1.76 -0.71
CA ARG A 136 -11.42 3.13 -0.25
C ARG A 136 -10.01 3.58 -0.60
N LEU A 137 -9.93 4.72 -1.27
CA LEU A 137 -8.69 5.37 -1.70
C LEU A 137 -8.60 6.76 -1.09
N GLU A 138 -7.53 7.06 -0.38
CA GLU A 138 -7.32 8.35 0.27
C GLU A 138 -5.89 8.85 0.05
N ILE A 139 -5.74 10.17 -0.08
CA ILE A 139 -4.44 10.86 0.03
C ILE A 139 -4.58 11.81 1.20
N ILE A 140 -3.73 11.64 2.20
CA ILE A 140 -3.75 12.42 3.44
C ILE A 140 -2.37 12.96 3.77
N SER A 141 -2.32 14.02 4.57
CA SER A 141 -1.08 14.45 5.23
C SER A 141 -0.86 13.73 6.55
N GLU A 142 0.38 13.70 7.04
CA GLU A 142 0.69 13.16 8.38
C GLU A 142 -0.15 13.79 9.50
N ALA A 143 -0.47 15.09 9.40
CA ALA A 143 -1.30 15.78 10.39
C ALA A 143 -2.73 15.19 10.49
N GLN A 144 -3.23 14.54 9.44
CA GLN A 144 -4.56 13.92 9.44
C GLN A 144 -4.58 12.57 10.18
N LEU A 145 -3.43 11.96 10.47
CA LEU A 145 -3.34 10.72 11.25
C LEU A 145 -3.86 10.88 12.69
N GLU A 146 -3.93 12.10 13.20
CA GLU A 146 -4.50 12.40 14.52
C GLU A 146 -6.02 12.18 14.58
N SER A 147 -6.69 12.13 13.42
CA SER A 147 -8.14 11.89 13.35
C SER A 147 -8.49 10.42 13.61
N ASP A 148 -9.55 10.18 14.37
CA ASP A 148 -10.11 8.83 14.60
C ASP A 148 -10.46 8.08 13.30
N LYS A 149 -10.73 8.82 12.20
CA LYS A 149 -10.98 8.25 10.87
C LYS A 149 -9.79 7.44 10.34
N PHE A 150 -8.57 7.75 10.79
CA PHE A 150 -7.32 7.18 10.30
C PHE A 150 -6.55 6.43 11.40
N ALA A 151 -7.26 5.92 12.41
CA ALA A 151 -6.64 5.23 13.54
C ALA A 151 -5.81 4.00 13.13
N ILE A 152 -6.23 3.28 12.08
CA ILE A 152 -5.49 2.11 11.57
C ILE A 152 -4.23 2.55 10.80
N GLU A 153 -4.34 3.60 9.98
CA GLU A 153 -3.17 4.18 9.30
C GLU A 153 -2.15 4.74 10.29
N ARG A 154 -2.61 5.33 11.40
CA ARG A 154 -1.76 5.77 12.51
C ARG A 154 -1.07 4.59 13.18
N ASP A 155 -1.79 3.49 13.46
CA ASP A 155 -1.21 2.26 14.01
C ASP A 155 -0.11 1.69 13.09
N ALA A 156 -0.33 1.70 11.77
CA ALA A 156 0.67 1.32 10.77
C ALA A 156 1.90 2.21 10.82
N TYR A 157 1.69 3.53 10.84
CA TYR A 157 2.75 4.53 10.88
C TYR A 157 3.61 4.39 12.15
N GLU A 158 2.98 4.22 13.31
CA GLU A 158 3.69 4.12 14.59
C GLU A 158 4.40 2.77 14.79
N THR A 159 3.80 1.68 14.31
CA THR A 159 4.33 0.33 14.53
C THR A 159 5.38 -0.03 13.49
N ALA A 160 5.12 0.22 12.21
CA ALA A 160 6.04 -0.15 11.12
C ALA A 160 7.00 0.98 10.75
N GLY A 161 6.56 2.24 10.78
CA GLY A 161 7.42 3.39 10.45
C GLY A 161 8.56 3.62 11.45
N ARG A 162 8.37 3.29 12.74
CA ARG A 162 9.45 3.35 13.75
C ARG A 162 10.53 2.29 13.57
N ASN A 163 10.18 1.12 13.03
CA ASN A 163 11.12 0.02 12.80
C ASN A 163 12.04 0.28 11.60
N GLU A 164 11.58 1.04 10.60
CA GLU A 164 12.44 1.45 9.47
C GLU A 164 13.55 2.43 9.94
N ASN A 165 13.24 3.37 10.84
CA ASN A 165 14.23 4.34 11.37
C ASN A 165 15.27 3.76 12.35
N THR A 166 15.06 2.56 12.89
CA THR A 166 16.02 1.92 13.82
C THR A 166 17.04 1.02 13.11
N THR A 167 16.91 0.85 11.79
CA THR A 167 17.83 0.00 11.01
C THR A 167 19.04 0.79 10.46
N ASP A 168 19.05 2.12 10.60
CA ASP A 168 20.16 2.99 10.17
C ASP A 168 21.23 3.25 11.27
N GLU A 169 21.11 2.60 12.43
CA GLU A 169 22.13 2.62 13.49
C GLU A 169 22.66 1.21 13.77
N ASN A 170 23.50 0.67 12.88
CA ASN A 170 24.52 -0.34 13.20
C ASN A 170 25.58 -0.45 12.10
#